data_AF-D5BGY9-F1
#
_entry.id   AF-D5BGY9-F1
#
_cell.length_a   1.000
_cell.length_b   1.000
_cell.length_c   1.000
_cell.angle_alpha   90.00
_cell.angle_beta   90.00
_cell.angle_gamma   90.00
#
_symmetry.space_group_name_H-M   'P 1'
#
loop_
_entity.id
_entity.type
_entity.pdbx_description
1 polymer ?
#
loop_
_entity_poly.entity_id
_entity_poly.type
_entity_poly.pdbx_seq_one_letter_code
_entity_poly.pdbx_strand_id
1 'polypeptide(L)'
;MNIESLKNKLALLDIPKIYSISKEENSKFCLVQENNFWFFFKLENNKRKFLKFFENEIDATTFFLNFMEDNFKIEKEITFIASLAYKDIFLINNFNIWDMEWNPLNRSFLVKDPKYHNMHLFDTYEFRIHNEKAITLIAGEFSNNIWGFYNLTFNY
;
A
#
# COMPACT_ATOMS: atom_id res chain seq x y z
N MET A 1 19.97 13.52 25.64
CA MET A 1 19.96 13.89 24.21
C MET A 1 18.53 14.30 23.85
N ASN A 2 18.30 15.53 23.36
CA ASN A 2 16.97 16.08 23.04
C ASN A 2 16.45 15.46 21.72
N ILE A 3 15.14 15.19 21.61
CA ILE A 3 14.43 14.78 20.38
C ILE A 3 14.82 15.66 19.17
N GLU A 4 15.06 16.95 19.39
CA GLU A 4 15.50 17.91 18.37
C GLU A 4 16.93 17.65 17.87
N SER A 5 17.80 17.14 18.74
CA SER A 5 19.14 16.68 18.38
C SER A 5 19.14 15.33 17.65
N LEU A 6 18.08 14.54 17.82
CA LEU A 6 17.89 13.28 17.10
C LEU A 6 17.43 13.55 15.66
N LYS A 7 16.41 14.42 15.49
CA LYS A 7 15.89 14.83 14.16
C LYS A 7 16.96 15.39 13.23
N ASN A 8 17.88 16.22 13.75
CA ASN A 8 18.92 16.84 12.94
C ASN A 8 20.04 15.86 12.55
N LYS A 9 20.22 14.75 13.28
CA LYS A 9 21.13 13.65 12.91
C LYS A 9 20.52 12.70 11.87
N LEU A 10 19.20 12.53 11.89
CA LEU A 10 18.46 11.63 10.99
C LEU A 10 18.27 12.21 9.57
N ALA A 11 18.42 13.53 9.41
CA ALA A 11 18.36 14.22 8.11
C ALA A 11 19.59 14.01 7.20
N LEU A 12 20.61 13.27 7.67
CA LEU A 12 21.91 13.12 7.00
C LEU A 12 22.19 11.70 6.47
N LEU A 13 21.26 10.75 6.62
CA LEU A 13 21.52 9.33 6.38
C LEU A 13 20.76 8.80 5.17
N ASP A 14 21.53 8.27 4.21
CA ASP A 14 21.12 7.58 2.99
C ASP A 14 20.16 6.41 3.27
N ILE A 15 19.15 6.24 2.42
CA ILE A 15 17.83 5.74 2.83
C ILE A 15 17.77 4.20 3.03
N PRO A 16 17.16 3.68 4.12
CA PRO A 16 17.03 2.26 4.45
C PRO A 16 15.70 1.61 3.99
N LYS A 17 15.44 0.34 4.34
CA LYS A 17 14.16 -0.36 4.11
C LYS A 17 12.97 0.43 4.68
N ILE A 18 11.95 0.66 3.85
CA ILE A 18 10.72 1.39 4.19
C ILE A 18 9.52 0.47 3.93
N TYR A 19 8.69 0.28 4.95
CA TYR A 19 7.31 -0.18 4.77
C TYR A 19 6.39 1.03 4.89
N SER A 20 5.50 1.25 3.92
CA SER A 20 4.58 2.39 3.97
C SER A 20 3.22 2.03 3.42
N ILE A 21 2.19 2.64 3.99
CA ILE A 21 0.80 2.51 3.58
C ILE A 21 0.18 3.90 3.50
N SER A 22 -0.64 4.16 2.48
CA SER A 22 -1.41 5.41 2.36
C SER A 22 -2.87 5.11 2.63
N LYS A 23 -3.50 5.76 3.62
CA LYS A 23 -4.94 5.56 3.91
C LYS A 23 -5.81 6.51 3.08
N GLU A 24 -5.28 7.68 2.75
CA GLU A 24 -5.91 8.73 1.93
C GLU A 24 -4.81 9.38 1.09
N GLU A 25 -5.17 10.16 0.05
CA GLU A 25 -4.19 10.87 -0.81
C GLU A 25 -3.12 11.63 0.00
N ASN A 26 -3.48 12.15 1.18
CA ASN A 26 -2.62 12.99 2.01
C ASN A 26 -2.21 12.38 3.36
N SER A 27 -2.58 11.11 3.65
CA SER A 27 -2.20 10.46 4.91
C SER A 27 -1.55 9.09 4.68
N LYS A 28 -0.32 8.91 5.22
CA LYS A 28 0.45 7.67 5.11
C LYS A 28 0.97 7.22 6.46
N PHE A 29 0.96 5.94 6.77
CA PHE A 29 1.74 5.38 7.88
C PHE A 29 3.01 4.75 7.33
N CYS A 30 4.13 4.96 8.01
CA CYS A 30 5.44 4.50 7.56
C CYS A 30 6.19 3.86 8.71
N LEU A 31 6.74 2.68 8.46
CA LEU A 31 7.73 2.04 9.30
C LEU A 31 9.09 2.11 8.57
N VAL A 32 10.05 2.82 9.15
CA VAL A 32 11.36 3.11 8.54
C VAL A 32 12.47 2.58 9.44
N GLN A 33 13.45 1.88 8.87
CA GLN A 33 14.59 1.34 9.61
C GLN A 33 15.81 2.29 9.58
N GLU A 34 15.98 3.22 10.51
CA GLU A 34 17.19 4.06 10.51
C GLU A 34 18.27 3.48 11.45
N ASN A 35 19.43 3.15 10.89
CA ASN A 35 20.51 2.41 11.57
C ASN A 35 20.01 1.03 12.08
N ASN A 36 20.13 0.77 13.38
CA ASN A 36 19.68 -0.45 14.05
C ASN A 36 18.28 -0.33 14.65
N PHE A 37 17.57 0.76 14.35
CA PHE A 37 16.30 1.09 14.99
C PHE A 37 15.18 1.22 13.98
N TRP A 38 13.96 0.97 14.44
CA TRP A 38 12.76 1.09 13.62
C TRP A 38 11.84 2.16 14.18
N PHE A 39 11.30 2.98 13.28
CA PHE A 39 10.48 4.12 13.63
C PHE A 39 9.17 4.07 12.86
N PHE A 40 8.07 4.21 13.59
CA PHE A 40 6.72 4.25 13.05
C PHE A 40 6.17 5.68 13.10
N PHE A 41 5.77 6.19 11.95
CA PHE A 41 5.27 7.55 11.76
C PHE A 41 3.92 7.55 11.05
N LYS A 42 3.15 8.61 11.26
CA LYS A 42 2.09 9.05 10.35
C LYS A 42 2.57 10.29 9.59
N LEU A 43 2.58 10.25 8.28
CA LEU A 43 2.68 11.39 7.38
C LEU A 43 1.28 11.95 7.16
N GLU A 44 1.06 13.21 7.48
CA GLU A 44 -0.17 13.95 7.16
C GLU A 44 0.22 15.32 6.62
N ASN A 45 -0.25 15.69 5.43
CA ASN A 45 0.03 17.00 4.82
C ASN A 45 1.53 17.37 4.83
N ASN A 46 2.38 16.42 4.41
CA ASN A 46 3.85 16.51 4.42
C ASN A 46 4.50 16.68 5.80
N LYS A 47 3.76 16.50 6.90
CA LYS A 47 4.31 16.51 8.26
C LYS A 47 4.44 15.09 8.80
N ARG A 48 5.61 14.78 9.36
CA ARG A 48 5.87 13.52 10.10
C ARG A 48 5.40 13.66 11.54
N LYS A 49 4.42 12.85 11.93
CA LYS A 49 4.02 12.63 13.31
C LYS A 49 4.60 11.30 13.79
N PHE A 50 5.54 11.36 14.73
CA PHE A 50 6.08 10.16 15.37
C PHE A 50 5.00 9.47 16.19
N LEU A 51 4.93 8.14 16.07
CA LEU A 51 3.98 7.31 16.79
C LEU A 51 4.67 6.31 17.72
N LYS A 52 5.68 5.58 17.23
CA LYS A 52 6.32 4.51 18.01
C LYS A 52 7.74 4.20 17.53
N PHE A 53 8.53 3.64 18.43
CA PHE A 53 9.92 3.21 18.20
C PHE A 53 10.10 1.75 18.61
N PHE A 54 11.01 1.04 17.93
CA PHE A 54 11.39 -0.34 18.23
C PHE A 54 12.89 -0.56 18.07
N GLU A 55 13.43 -1.43 18.93
CA GLU A 55 14.86 -1.79 18.94
C GLU A 55 15.22 -2.90 17.96
N ASN A 56 14.25 -3.67 17.49
CA ASN A 56 14.48 -4.79 16.59
C ASN A 56 13.40 -4.89 15.51
N GLU A 57 13.75 -5.57 14.42
CA GLU A 57 12.91 -5.75 13.24
C GLU A 57 11.66 -6.59 13.51
N ILE A 58 11.76 -7.64 14.33
CA ILE A 58 10.64 -8.55 14.60
C ILE A 58 9.51 -7.80 15.30
N ASP A 59 9.81 -7.03 16.34
CA ASP A 59 8.80 -6.26 17.07
C ASP A 59 8.21 -5.15 16.21
N ALA A 60 9.05 -4.48 15.42
CA ALA A 60 8.64 -3.42 14.50
C ALA A 60 7.66 -3.94 13.44
N THR A 61 8.04 -5.03 12.77
CA THR A 61 7.24 -5.65 11.71
C THR A 61 5.98 -6.30 12.26
N THR A 62 6.05 -6.98 13.41
CA THR A 62 4.87 -7.54 14.10
C THR A 62 3.88 -6.45 14.48
N PHE A 63 4.37 -5.37 15.12
CA PHE A 63 3.50 -4.24 15.46
C PHE A 63 2.88 -3.63 14.20
N PHE A 64 3.67 -3.42 13.16
CA PHE A 64 3.16 -2.83 11.93
C PHE A 64 2.10 -3.73 11.31
N LEU A 65 2.32 -5.04 11.19
CA LEU A 65 1.31 -5.98 10.68
C LEU A 65 0.03 -5.98 11.52
N ASN A 66 0.12 -6.04 12.85
CA ASN A 66 -1.05 -6.01 13.72
C ASN A 66 -1.79 -4.66 13.62
N PHE A 67 -1.06 -3.54 13.64
CA PHE A 67 -1.63 -2.22 13.40
C PHE A 67 -2.40 -2.18 12.08
N MET A 68 -1.87 -2.86 11.07
CA MET A 68 -2.47 -2.89 9.75
C MET A 68 -3.73 -3.76 9.72
N GLU A 69 -3.70 -4.93 10.34
CA GLU A 69 -4.88 -5.79 10.53
C GLU A 69 -6.01 -5.09 11.29
N ASP A 70 -5.67 -4.36 12.36
CA ASP A 70 -6.65 -3.68 13.20
C ASP A 70 -7.28 -2.45 12.52
N ASN A 71 -6.52 -1.78 11.64
CA ASN A 71 -6.93 -0.49 11.07
C ASN A 71 -7.36 -0.58 9.60
N PHE A 72 -7.06 -1.68 8.91
CA PHE A 72 -7.39 -1.90 7.52
C PHE A 72 -8.02 -3.28 7.37
N LYS A 73 -9.06 -3.40 6.54
CA LYS A 73 -9.67 -4.69 6.25
C LYS A 73 -8.66 -5.53 5.48
N ILE A 74 -8.02 -6.48 6.16
CA ILE A 74 -7.31 -7.58 5.50
C ILE A 74 -8.35 -8.67 5.26
N GLU A 75 -9.02 -8.62 4.10
CA GLU A 75 -9.82 -9.78 3.69
C GLU A 75 -8.85 -10.90 3.29
N LYS A 76 -9.05 -12.06 3.91
CA LYS A 76 -8.12 -13.20 3.91
C LYS A 76 -7.89 -13.84 2.53
N GLU A 77 -8.57 -13.39 1.48
CA GLU A 77 -8.59 -14.07 0.18
C GLU A 77 -8.46 -13.11 -1.01
N ILE A 78 -7.54 -12.17 -0.88
CA ILE A 78 -7.09 -11.37 -2.02
C ILE A 78 -6.14 -12.24 -2.86
N THR A 79 -6.52 -12.46 -4.12
CA THR A 79 -5.70 -13.26 -5.06
C THR A 79 -5.03 -12.36 -6.06
N PHE A 80 -3.70 -12.45 -6.19
CA PHE A 80 -2.96 -11.74 -7.22
C PHE A 80 -3.38 -12.20 -8.61
N ILE A 81 -3.70 -11.26 -9.49
CA ILE A 81 -4.06 -11.54 -10.88
C ILE A 81 -2.87 -11.25 -11.79
N ALA A 82 -2.38 -10.01 -11.76
CA ALA A 82 -1.38 -9.54 -12.70
C ALA A 82 -0.64 -8.30 -12.19
N SER A 83 0.58 -8.12 -12.69
CA SER A 83 1.34 -6.88 -12.59
C SER A 83 1.85 -6.50 -13.97
N LEU A 84 1.54 -5.28 -14.43
CA LEU A 84 1.89 -4.83 -15.79
C LEU A 84 2.26 -3.35 -15.80
N ALA A 85 3.01 -2.92 -16.82
CA ALA A 85 3.31 -1.51 -16.97
C ALA A 85 2.05 -0.71 -17.36
N TYR A 86 2.04 0.57 -17.04
CA TYR A 86 0.94 1.45 -17.37
C TYR A 86 0.67 1.43 -18.88
N LYS A 87 -0.58 1.15 -19.27
CA LYS A 87 -1.07 0.99 -20.64
C LYS A 87 -0.62 -0.27 -21.38
N ASP A 88 0.10 -1.19 -20.74
CA ASP A 88 0.25 -2.54 -21.31
C ASP A 88 -1.12 -3.21 -21.40
N ILE A 89 -1.32 -4.00 -22.46
CA ILE A 89 -2.60 -4.65 -22.72
C ILE A 89 -2.96 -5.60 -21.58
N PHE A 90 -4.08 -5.35 -20.92
CA PHE A 90 -4.67 -6.27 -19.95
C PHE A 90 -6.16 -6.39 -20.20
N LEU A 91 -6.54 -7.52 -20.81
CA LEU A 91 -7.90 -7.76 -21.28
C LEU A 91 -8.73 -8.48 -20.20
N ILE A 92 -9.87 -7.89 -19.87
CA ILE A 92 -10.92 -8.50 -19.07
C ILE A 92 -12.19 -8.50 -19.91
N ASN A 93 -12.78 -9.67 -20.14
CA ASN A 93 -13.93 -9.86 -21.04
C ASN A 93 -13.72 -9.24 -22.44
N ASN A 94 -12.51 -9.35 -23.00
CA ASN A 94 -12.08 -8.76 -24.29
C ASN A 94 -11.96 -7.23 -24.32
N PHE A 95 -12.07 -6.55 -23.18
CA PHE A 95 -11.86 -5.12 -23.08
C PHE A 95 -10.60 -4.83 -22.28
N ASN A 96 -9.80 -3.87 -22.76
CA ASN A 96 -8.60 -3.45 -22.06
C ASN A 96 -8.99 -2.64 -20.82
N ILE A 97 -8.44 -2.99 -19.66
CA ILE A 97 -8.79 -2.38 -18.38
C ILE A 97 -8.52 -0.87 -18.35
N TRP A 98 -7.54 -0.42 -19.11
CA TRP A 98 -7.16 1.00 -19.21
C TRP A 98 -8.17 1.84 -19.99
N ASP A 99 -9.00 1.19 -20.82
CA ASP A 99 -10.04 1.82 -21.63
C ASP A 99 -11.42 1.76 -20.93
N MET A 100 -11.51 1.13 -19.75
CA MET A 100 -12.72 1.06 -18.93
C MET A 100 -12.87 2.28 -18.02
N GLU A 101 -14.09 2.50 -17.52
CA GLU A 101 -14.32 3.48 -16.46
C GLU A 101 -13.92 2.89 -15.09
N TRP A 102 -13.05 3.60 -14.36
CA TRP A 102 -12.60 3.22 -13.02
C TRP A 102 -13.42 3.97 -11.97
N ASN A 103 -14.37 3.29 -11.34
CA ASN A 103 -15.22 3.89 -10.31
C ASN A 103 -14.71 3.47 -8.91
N PRO A 104 -14.14 4.38 -8.10
CA PRO A 104 -13.62 4.04 -6.78
C PRO A 104 -14.75 3.67 -5.82
N LEU A 105 -14.58 2.57 -5.07
CA LEU A 105 -15.57 2.09 -4.09
C LEU A 105 -15.29 2.53 -2.65
N ASN A 106 -14.34 3.45 -2.43
CA ASN A 106 -13.92 3.96 -1.11
C ASN A 106 -13.59 2.84 -0.10
N ARG A 107 -12.97 1.77 -0.59
CA ARG A 107 -12.45 0.66 0.21
C ARG A 107 -11.04 0.36 -0.27
N SER A 108 -10.15 0.16 0.69
CA SER A 108 -8.75 -0.10 0.38
C SER A 108 -8.30 -1.36 1.09
N PHE A 109 -7.43 -2.13 0.44
CA PHE A 109 -6.95 -3.42 0.89
C PHE A 109 -5.44 -3.45 0.92
N LEU A 110 -4.91 -4.11 1.95
CA LEU A 110 -3.48 -4.34 2.06
C LEU A 110 -3.12 -5.52 1.16
N VAL A 111 -2.26 -5.27 0.17
CA VAL A 111 -1.79 -6.26 -0.79
C VAL A 111 -0.28 -6.40 -0.72
N LYS A 112 0.21 -7.59 -1.05
CA LYS A 112 1.65 -7.88 -1.08
C LYS A 112 2.14 -7.91 -2.52
N ASP A 113 3.15 -7.10 -2.83
CA ASP A 113 3.86 -7.16 -4.11
C ASP A 113 4.44 -8.58 -4.29
N PRO A 114 4.08 -9.30 -5.36
CA PRO A 114 4.54 -10.67 -5.57
C PRO A 114 6.04 -10.78 -5.87
N LYS A 115 6.67 -9.71 -6.37
CA LYS A 115 8.09 -9.65 -6.76
C LYS A 115 8.97 -9.17 -5.62
N TYR A 116 8.64 -8.02 -5.03
CA TYR A 116 9.48 -7.39 -4.00
C TYR A 116 8.99 -7.66 -2.58
N HIS A 117 7.82 -8.27 -2.42
CA HIS A 117 7.23 -8.64 -1.12
C HIS A 117 6.95 -7.46 -0.18
N ASN A 118 6.99 -6.24 -0.71
CA ASN A 118 6.56 -5.05 -0.02
C ASN A 118 5.03 -5.03 0.12
N MET A 119 4.54 -4.39 1.18
CA MET A 119 3.11 -4.23 1.41
C MET A 119 2.64 -2.89 0.85
N HIS A 120 1.51 -2.89 0.14
CA HIS A 120 0.90 -1.72 -0.48
C HIS A 120 -0.58 -1.65 -0.10
N LEU A 121 -1.11 -0.44 0.07
CA LEU A 121 -2.57 -0.27 0.18
C LEU A 121 -3.11 0.18 -1.15
N PHE A 122 -3.94 -0.68 -1.74
CA PHE A 122 -4.58 -0.46 -3.02
C PHE A 122 -6.06 -0.24 -2.82
N ASP A 123 -6.63 0.63 -3.65
CA ASP A 123 -8.05 0.92 -3.63
C ASP A 123 -8.82 -0.11 -4.45
N THR A 124 -10.10 -0.24 -4.10
CA THR A 124 -11.04 -1.08 -4.82
C THR A 124 -11.76 -0.24 -5.85
N TYR A 125 -11.77 -0.72 -7.09
CA TYR A 125 -12.45 -0.07 -8.20
C TYR A 125 -13.47 -1.02 -8.79
N GLU A 126 -14.60 -0.44 -9.16
CA GLU A 126 -15.56 -1.05 -10.06
C GLU A 126 -15.25 -0.60 -11.49
N PHE A 127 -14.85 -1.57 -12.32
CA PHE A 127 -14.52 -1.39 -13.72
C PHE A 127 -15.77 -1.63 -14.57
N ARG A 128 -16.16 -0.62 -15.33
CA ARG A 128 -17.36 -0.67 -16.19
C ARG A 128 -17.00 -0.49 -17.65
N ILE A 129 -17.71 -1.25 -18.49
CA ILE A 129 -17.79 -1.05 -19.93
C ILE A 129 -19.21 -0.59 -20.22
N HIS A 130 -19.44 0.71 -20.41
CA HIS A 130 -20.78 1.25 -20.65
C HIS A 130 -21.82 0.74 -19.60
N ASN A 131 -22.91 0.09 -20.06
CA ASN A 131 -23.96 -0.51 -19.23
C ASN A 131 -23.75 -2.02 -18.97
N GLU A 132 -22.57 -2.58 -19.26
CA GLU A 132 -22.30 -3.99 -19.04
C GLU A 132 -22.01 -4.32 -17.56
N LYS A 133 -21.91 -5.62 -17.29
CA LYS A 133 -21.64 -6.16 -15.95
C LYS A 133 -20.30 -5.64 -15.44
N ALA A 134 -20.34 -4.93 -14.33
CA ALA A 134 -19.16 -4.38 -13.70
C ALA A 134 -18.31 -5.48 -13.02
N ILE A 135 -17.00 -5.32 -13.04
CA ILE A 135 -16.06 -6.18 -12.32
C ILE A 135 -15.40 -5.36 -11.23
N THR A 136 -15.30 -5.90 -10.03
CA THR A 136 -14.65 -5.25 -8.90
C THR A 136 -13.26 -5.84 -8.71
N LEU A 137 -12.23 -5.01 -8.77
CA LEU A 137 -10.84 -5.42 -8.48
C LEU A 137 -10.20 -4.45 -7.50
N ILE A 138 -9.16 -4.94 -6.82
CA ILE A 138 -8.21 -4.10 -6.13
C ILE A 138 -7.11 -3.74 -7.11
N ALA A 139 -6.80 -2.46 -7.25
CA ALA A 139 -5.79 -1.98 -8.18
C ALA A 139 -4.97 -0.82 -7.59
N GLY A 140 -3.71 -0.74 -8.01
CA GLY A 140 -2.83 0.36 -7.62
C GLY A 140 -1.44 0.22 -8.21
N GLU A 141 -0.65 1.29 -8.12
CA GLU A 141 0.74 1.31 -8.58
C GLU A 141 1.67 0.77 -7.48
N PHE A 142 2.52 -0.21 -7.83
CA PHE A 142 3.62 -0.62 -6.96
C PHE A 142 4.76 0.40 -6.99
N SER A 143 5.33 0.62 -8.18
CA SER A 143 6.40 1.59 -8.46
C SER A 143 6.67 1.68 -9.96
N ASN A 144 7.25 2.80 -10.42
CA ASN A 144 7.75 2.97 -11.79
C ASN A 144 6.70 2.64 -12.87
N ASN A 145 5.45 3.09 -12.67
CA ASN A 145 4.32 2.79 -13.55
C ASN A 145 3.98 1.30 -13.66
N ILE A 146 4.43 0.45 -12.74
CA ILE A 146 4.00 -0.94 -12.65
C ILE A 146 2.78 -1.01 -11.75
N TRP A 147 1.66 -1.44 -12.33
CA TRP A 147 0.38 -1.58 -11.65
C TRP A 147 0.12 -3.02 -11.27
N GLY A 148 -0.41 -3.24 -10.07
CA GLY A 148 -0.87 -4.55 -9.61
C GLY A 148 -2.38 -4.63 -9.57
N PHE A 149 -2.90 -5.80 -9.92
CA PHE A 149 -4.32 -6.11 -9.92
C PHE A 149 -4.58 -7.37 -9.10
N TYR A 150 -5.59 -7.31 -8.24
CA TYR A 150 -5.99 -8.42 -7.38
C TYR A 150 -7.50 -8.61 -7.37
N ASN A 151 -7.94 -9.85 -7.21
CA ASN A 151 -9.34 -10.20 -7.05
C ASN A 151 -9.72 -10.27 -5.57
N LEU A 152 -10.96 -9.88 -5.27
CA LEU A 152 -11.61 -10.18 -3.99
C LEU A 152 -12.34 -11.52 -4.14
N THR A 153 -11.83 -12.57 -3.52
CA THR A 153 -12.60 -13.82 -3.42
C THR A 153 -13.54 -13.69 -2.24
N PHE A 154 -14.83 -13.56 -2.51
CA PHE A 154 -15.85 -13.71 -1.47
C PHE A 154 -16.16 -15.19 -1.34
N ASN A 155 -15.67 -15.84 -0.28
CA ASN A 155 -16.26 -17.10 0.16
C ASN A 155 -17.62 -16.78 0.77
N TYR A 156 -18.68 -17.15 0.05
CA TYR A 156 -20.07 -17.15 0.54
C TYR A 156 -20.34 -18.38 1.40
#